data_AF-A0A2P2L189-F1
#
_entry.id   AF-A0A2P2L189-F1
#
_cell.length_a   1.000
_cell.length_b   1.000
_cell.length_c   1.000
_cell.angle_alpha   90.00
_cell.angle_beta   90.00
_cell.angle_gamma   90.00
#
_symmetry.space_group_name_H-M   'P 1'
#
loop_
_entity.id
_entity.type
_entity.pdbx_description
1 polymer ?
#
loop_
_entity_poly.entity_id
_entity_poly.type
_entity_poly.pdbx_seq_one_letter_code
_entity_poly.pdbx_strand_id
1 'polypeptide(L)'
;MVALALGIPASAATTTTSTALRTSPISPTNHRLRISCVGWDPEGMFGPPQTGHIARLEFRRRLERDAEAREAFEQKVREEKERCRALRQSRIIPDTPAELIEYFLDTEAQEIEFEISRLRPRLNDELFAQLRFELGQLRFSVSKTEVHS
;
A
#
# COMPACT_ATOMS: atom_id res chain seq x y z
N MET A 1 8.76 -17.07 -33.75
CA MET A 1 9.40 -17.93 -32.72
C MET A 1 10.89 -17.87 -32.97
N VAL A 2 11.64 -17.12 -32.16
CA VAL A 2 13.10 -16.97 -32.34
C VAL A 2 13.79 -17.75 -31.24
N ALA A 3 14.46 -18.82 -31.63
CA ALA A 3 15.27 -19.67 -30.77
C ALA A 3 16.64 -19.01 -30.53
N LEU A 4 17.01 -18.85 -29.26
CA LEU A 4 18.31 -18.34 -28.85
C LEU A 4 19.26 -19.54 -28.65
N ALA A 5 20.14 -19.79 -29.61
CA ALA A 5 21.18 -20.81 -29.51
C ALA A 5 22.41 -20.25 -28.78
N LEU A 6 22.76 -20.87 -27.65
CA LEU A 6 24.04 -20.68 -26.96
C LEU A 6 25.19 -21.22 -27.82
N GLY A 7 26.16 -20.36 -28.11
CA GLY A 7 27.42 -20.74 -28.76
C GLY A 7 28.61 -20.17 -27.98
N ILE A 8 29.33 -21.04 -27.28
CA ILE A 8 30.65 -20.78 -26.70
C ILE A 8 31.68 -20.84 -27.83
N PRO A 9 32.63 -19.89 -27.93
CA PRO A 9 33.89 -20.16 -28.61
C PRO A 9 35.07 -20.16 -27.65
N ALA A 10 35.82 -21.26 -27.72
CA ALA A 10 37.09 -21.51 -27.08
C ALA A 10 38.23 -20.65 -27.66
N SER A 11 39.25 -20.44 -26.82
CA SER A 11 40.44 -19.61 -27.04
C SER A 11 41.23 -19.88 -28.32
N ALA A 12 41.67 -18.81 -28.99
CA ALA A 12 42.87 -18.80 -29.81
C ALA A 12 43.79 -17.67 -29.31
N ALA A 13 44.97 -18.06 -28.84
CA ALA A 13 46.02 -17.16 -28.40
C ALA A 13 46.64 -16.44 -29.60
N THR A 14 46.74 -15.12 -29.54
CA THR A 14 47.61 -14.33 -30.43
C THR A 14 48.44 -13.39 -29.58
N THR A 15 49.72 -13.74 -29.45
CA THR A 15 50.75 -12.94 -28.80
C THR A 15 50.94 -11.65 -29.58
N THR A 16 50.59 -10.51 -28.99
CA THR A 16 51.02 -9.19 -29.44
C THR A 16 51.78 -8.52 -28.29
N THR A 17 53.07 -8.32 -28.49
CA THR A 17 53.95 -7.59 -27.59
C THR A 17 53.63 -6.11 -27.67
N SER A 18 52.78 -5.62 -26.75
CA SER A 18 52.59 -4.19 -26.52
C SER A 18 53.54 -3.71 -25.43
N THR A 19 54.52 -2.89 -25.83
CA THR A 19 55.43 -2.17 -24.95
C THR A 19 54.66 -1.28 -23.98
N ALA A 20 54.73 -1.59 -22.68
CA ALA A 20 54.10 -0.81 -21.63
C ALA A 20 54.90 0.49 -21.36
N LEU A 21 54.39 1.63 -21.82
CA LEU A 21 54.81 2.93 -21.31
C LEU A 21 54.23 3.09 -19.90
N ARG A 22 55.09 3.02 -18.88
CA ARG A 22 54.75 3.34 -17.49
C ARG A 22 54.48 4.83 -17.37
N THR A 23 53.23 5.26 -17.51
CA THR A 23 52.79 6.53 -16.95
C THR A 23 52.45 6.27 -15.48
N SER A 24 53.24 6.82 -14.57
CA SER A 24 52.87 6.87 -13.16
C SER A 24 51.50 7.55 -13.03
N PRO A 25 50.53 6.98 -12.29
CA PRO A 25 49.31 7.71 -11.99
C PRO A 25 49.71 8.88 -11.11
N ILE A 26 49.62 10.10 -11.66
CA ILE A 26 49.58 11.30 -10.85
C ILE A 26 48.31 11.15 -10.02
N SER A 27 48.46 10.72 -8.77
CA SER A 27 47.39 10.75 -7.80
C SER A 27 46.91 12.20 -7.77
N PRO A 28 45.66 12.50 -8.16
CA PRO A 28 45.13 13.84 -7.97
C PRO A 28 45.12 14.01 -6.45
N THR A 29 46.06 14.82 -5.95
CA THR A 29 45.99 15.30 -4.59
C THR A 29 44.61 15.89 -4.45
N ASN A 30 43.80 15.24 -3.62
CA ASN A 30 42.42 15.60 -3.37
C ASN A 30 42.46 16.87 -2.51
N HIS A 31 42.91 17.97 -3.12
CA HIS A 31 42.77 19.30 -2.59
C HIS A 31 41.27 19.57 -2.63
N ARG A 32 40.61 19.22 -1.52
CA ARG A 32 39.29 19.76 -1.22
C ARG A 32 39.44 21.27 -1.32
N LEU A 33 38.95 21.86 -2.40
CA LEU A 33 38.84 23.29 -2.57
C LEU A 33 37.89 23.78 -1.48
N ARG A 34 38.45 24.04 -0.30
CA ARG A 34 37.74 24.59 0.83
C ARG A 34 37.64 26.07 0.51
N ILE A 35 36.47 26.50 0.03
CA ILE A 35 36.17 27.91 -0.20
C ILE A 35 36.46 28.61 1.14
N SER A 36 37.59 29.31 1.21
CA SER A 36 37.91 30.18 2.33
C SER A 36 37.12 31.47 2.09
N CYS A 37 36.37 31.91 3.10
CA CYS A 37 35.71 33.20 3.06
C CYS A 37 36.79 34.28 2.93
N VAL A 38 37.03 34.76 1.71
CA VAL A 38 37.97 35.84 1.46
C VAL A 38 37.28 37.15 1.89
N GLY A 39 37.53 37.57 3.13
CA GLY A 39 37.53 38.99 3.53
C GLY A 39 36.20 39.72 3.73
N TRP A 40 35.09 39.07 4.05
CA TRP A 40 33.80 39.76 4.28
C TRP A 40 33.39 40.00 5.74
N ASP A 41 34.20 39.54 6.70
CA ASP A 41 33.97 39.77 8.14
C ASP A 41 35.31 40.09 8.85
N PRO A 42 35.73 41.37 8.86
CA PRO A 42 36.99 41.78 9.48
C PRO A 42 36.94 41.75 11.02
N GLU A 43 35.74 41.82 11.61
CA GLU A 43 35.53 41.86 13.07
C GLU A 43 35.21 40.47 13.66
N GLY A 44 35.04 39.44 12.81
CA GLY A 44 34.77 38.06 13.22
C GLY A 44 33.44 37.87 13.94
N MET A 45 32.46 38.74 13.66
CA MET A 45 31.14 38.74 14.30
C MET A 45 30.29 37.54 13.89
N PHE A 46 30.51 37.01 12.69
CA PHE A 46 29.84 35.85 12.17
C PHE A 46 30.75 34.64 12.37
N GLY A 47 30.34 33.73 13.26
CA GLY A 47 31.07 32.50 13.55
C GLY A 47 31.35 31.65 12.30
N PRO A 48 32.12 30.55 12.43
CA PRO A 48 32.58 29.76 11.29
C PRO A 48 31.40 29.27 10.44
N PRO A 49 31.56 29.23 9.10
CA PRO A 49 30.48 28.86 8.19
C PRO A 49 29.96 27.46 8.54
N GLN A 50 28.69 27.38 8.92
CA GLN A 50 28.01 26.12 9.16
C GLN A 50 27.75 25.43 7.82
N THR A 51 28.07 24.14 7.74
CA THR A 51 27.88 23.34 6.53
C THR A 51 26.62 22.47 6.67
N GLY A 52 26.12 21.94 5.55
CA GLY A 52 24.99 21.00 5.58
C GLY A 52 23.59 21.64 5.67
N HIS A 53 23.47 22.96 5.49
CA HIS A 53 22.16 23.64 5.46
C HIS A 53 21.21 23.04 4.41
N ILE A 54 21.71 22.71 3.22
CA ILE A 54 20.92 22.07 2.15
C ILE A 54 20.40 20.71 2.62
N ALA A 55 21.27 19.84 3.13
CA ALA A 55 20.88 18.51 3.61
C ALA A 55 19.82 18.59 4.73
N ARG A 56 19.95 19.55 5.66
CA ARG A 56 18.98 19.76 6.74
C ARG A 56 17.62 20.21 6.22
N LEU A 57 17.59 21.13 5.25
CA LEU A 57 16.36 21.59 4.62
C LEU A 57 15.70 20.49 3.79
N GLU A 58 16.48 19.71 3.05
CA GLU A 58 15.96 18.57 2.28
C GLU A 58 15.38 17.48 3.18
N PHE A 59 16.06 17.16 4.29
CA PHE A 59 15.57 16.21 5.28
C PHE A 59 14.25 16.68 5.90
N ARG A 60 14.18 17.95 6.32
CA ARG A 60 12.94 18.55 6.83
C ARG A 60 11.80 18.46 5.81
N ARG A 61 12.07 18.84 4.55
CA ARG A 61 11.06 18.78 3.48
C ARG A 61 10.59 17.36 3.19
N ARG A 62 11.45 16.35 3.32
CA ARG A 62 11.04 14.94 3.20
C ARG A 62 10.09 14.54 4.32
N LEU A 63 10.42 14.89 5.57
CA LEU A 63 9.54 14.63 6.71
C LEU A 63 8.19 15.34 6.59
N GLU A 64 8.18 16.59 6.13
CA GLU A 64 6.95 17.36 5.87
C GLU A 64 6.08 16.67 4.81
N ARG A 65 6.66 16.27 3.67
CA ARG A 65 5.92 15.51 2.64
C ARG A 65 5.41 14.16 3.14
N ASP A 66 6.20 13.45 3.95
CA ASP A 66 5.77 12.17 4.53
C ASP A 66 4.63 12.39 5.53
N ALA A 67 4.61 13.51 6.26
CA ALA A 67 3.52 13.89 7.14
C ALA A 67 2.25 14.23 6.34
N GLU A 68 2.36 15.06 5.30
CA GLU A 68 1.25 15.37 4.40
C GLU A 68 0.66 14.11 3.74
N ALA A 69 1.51 13.18 3.30
CA ALA A 69 1.07 11.92 2.71
C ALA A 69 0.32 11.04 3.72
N ARG A 70 0.79 11.00 4.98
CA ARG A 70 0.10 10.29 6.07
C ARG A 70 -1.25 10.93 6.37
N GLU A 71 -1.29 12.25 6.51
CA GLU A 71 -2.53 12.98 6.78
C GLU A 71 -3.56 12.78 5.66
N ALA A 72 -3.16 12.86 4.40
CA ALA A 72 -4.04 12.63 3.26
C ALA A 72 -4.59 11.18 3.23
N PHE A 73 -3.77 10.19 3.58
CA PHE A 73 -4.23 8.82 3.71
C PHE A 73 -5.23 8.67 4.87
N GLU A 74 -4.91 9.24 6.03
CA GLU A 74 -5.80 9.22 7.19
C GLU A 74 -7.15 9.90 6.91
N GLN A 75 -7.15 11.03 6.21
CA GLN A 75 -8.37 11.71 5.80
C GLN A 75 -9.25 10.80 4.95
N LYS A 76 -8.70 10.14 3.92
CA LYS A 76 -9.44 9.17 3.11
C LYS A 76 -10.01 8.03 3.93
N VAL A 77 -9.22 7.49 4.87
CA VAL A 77 -9.70 6.43 5.78
C VAL A 77 -10.83 6.93 6.67
N ARG A 78 -10.79 8.18 7.13
CA ARG A 78 -11.87 8.79 7.93
C ARG A 78 -13.11 9.00 7.09
N GLU A 79 -12.98 9.54 5.89
CA GLU A 79 -14.09 9.76 4.94
C GLU A 79 -14.80 8.44 4.60
N GLU A 80 -14.04 7.38 4.29
CA GLU A 80 -14.62 6.05 4.02
C GLU A 80 -15.32 5.50 5.27
N LYS A 81 -14.72 5.64 6.46
CA LYS A 81 -15.36 5.23 7.71
C LYS A 81 -16.65 6.01 7.97
N GLU A 82 -16.66 7.31 7.70
CA GLU A 82 -17.84 8.16 7.83
C GLU A 82 -18.92 7.79 6.82
N ARG A 83 -18.54 7.50 5.58
CA ARG A 83 -19.43 7.00 4.54
C ARG A 83 -20.09 5.68 4.96
N CYS A 84 -19.30 4.71 5.44
CA CYS A 84 -19.84 3.45 5.97
C CYS A 84 -20.79 3.71 7.16
N ARG A 85 -20.44 4.62 8.07
CA ARG A 85 -21.32 4.99 9.19
C ARG A 85 -22.64 5.61 8.73
N ALA A 86 -22.60 6.49 7.73
CA ALA A 86 -23.79 7.12 7.17
C ALA A 86 -24.72 6.08 6.53
N LEU A 87 -24.16 5.11 5.78
CA LEU A 87 -24.92 3.99 5.22
C LEU A 87 -25.63 3.19 6.32
N ARG A 88 -24.93 2.85 7.41
CA ARG A 88 -25.52 2.13 8.56
C ARG A 88 -26.67 2.88 9.24
N GLN A 89 -26.56 4.20 9.32
CA GLN A 89 -27.61 5.04 9.90
C GLN A 89 -28.84 5.15 9.01
N SER A 90 -28.64 5.08 7.68
CA SER A 90 -29.74 5.16 6.71
C SER A 90 -30.52 3.84 6.57
N ARG A 91 -29.92 2.70 6.93
CA ARG A 91 -30.57 1.39 6.83
C ARG A 91 -31.69 1.24 7.86
N ILE A 92 -32.84 0.79 7.37
CA ILE A 92 -34.03 0.50 8.17
C ILE A 92 -33.93 -0.95 8.64
N ILE A 93 -34.08 -1.18 9.95
CA ILE A 93 -34.06 -2.53 10.53
C ILE A 93 -35.43 -3.18 10.29
N PRO A 94 -35.51 -4.33 9.61
CA PRO A 94 -36.76 -5.04 9.43
C PRO A 94 -37.22 -5.74 10.71
N ASP A 95 -38.53 -5.93 10.85
CA ASP A 95 -39.15 -6.54 12.04
C ASP A 95 -39.50 -8.02 11.86
N THR A 96 -39.66 -8.51 10.63
CA THR A 96 -40.01 -9.90 10.35
C THR A 96 -38.76 -10.78 10.15
N PRO A 97 -38.80 -12.08 10.52
CA PRO A 97 -37.64 -12.97 10.38
C PRO A 97 -37.25 -13.22 8.91
N ALA A 98 -38.20 -13.21 7.99
CA ALA A 98 -37.94 -13.38 6.56
C ALA A 98 -37.19 -12.17 5.97
N GLU A 99 -37.69 -10.96 6.20
CA GLU A 99 -37.04 -9.72 5.77
C GLU A 99 -35.68 -9.52 6.45
N LEU A 100 -35.52 -10.02 7.68
CA LEU A 100 -34.23 -9.98 8.38
C LEU A 100 -33.18 -10.88 7.71
N ILE A 101 -33.59 -12.03 7.17
CA ILE A 101 -32.70 -12.90 6.39
C ILE A 101 -32.29 -12.20 5.10
N GLU A 102 -33.24 -11.62 4.37
CA GLU A 102 -32.96 -10.85 3.13
C GLU A 102 -32.01 -9.68 3.40
N TYR A 103 -32.26 -8.92 4.47
CA TYR A 103 -31.40 -7.83 4.92
C TYR A 103 -29.94 -8.29 5.13
N PHE A 104 -29.71 -9.44 5.77
CA PHE A 104 -28.36 -9.96 5.96
C PHE A 104 -27.71 -10.45 4.66
N LEU A 105 -28.49 -10.98 3.72
CA LEU A 105 -27.99 -11.42 2.42
C LEU A 105 -27.59 -10.24 1.53
N ASP A 106 -28.30 -9.13 1.62
CA ASP A 106 -28.00 -7.88 0.89
C ASP A 106 -26.91 -7.03 1.58
N THR A 107 -26.52 -7.39 2.81
CA THR A 107 -25.47 -6.68 3.55
C THR A 107 -24.08 -7.08 3.09
N GLU A 108 -23.20 -6.10 2.87
CA GLU A 108 -21.81 -6.33 2.49
C GLU A 108 -21.05 -7.16 3.56
N ALA A 109 -20.11 -8.00 3.12
CA ALA A 109 -19.33 -8.87 4.01
C ALA A 109 -18.55 -8.11 5.11
N GLN A 110 -18.12 -6.88 4.85
CA GLN A 110 -17.41 -6.05 5.84
C GLN A 110 -18.35 -5.49 6.92
N GLU A 111 -19.65 -5.43 6.64
CA GLU A 111 -20.64 -4.82 7.52
C GLU A 111 -21.54 -5.86 8.20
N ILE A 112 -21.63 -7.06 7.64
CA ILE A 112 -22.46 -8.13 8.17
C ILE A 112 -22.10 -8.47 9.62
N GLU A 113 -20.81 -8.44 9.98
CA GLU A 113 -20.36 -8.69 11.36
C GLU A 113 -20.93 -7.65 12.35
N PHE A 114 -20.96 -6.38 11.92
CA PHE A 114 -21.50 -5.29 12.71
C PHE A 114 -23.02 -5.42 12.84
N GLU A 115 -23.72 -5.68 11.74
CA GLU A 115 -25.18 -5.81 11.74
C GLU A 115 -25.61 -7.05 12.55
N ILE A 116 -24.92 -8.18 12.44
CA ILE A 116 -25.14 -9.37 13.28
C ILE A 116 -24.95 -9.03 14.77
N SER A 117 -23.91 -8.27 15.10
CA SER A 117 -23.65 -7.86 16.49
C SER A 117 -24.73 -6.92 17.02
N ARG A 118 -25.18 -5.97 16.20
CA ARG A 118 -26.24 -5.00 16.50
C ARG A 118 -27.59 -5.68 16.70
N LEU A 119 -27.91 -6.65 15.84
CA LEU A 119 -29.20 -7.35 15.79
C LEU A 119 -29.19 -8.66 16.56
N ARG A 120 -28.15 -8.95 17.33
CA ARG A 120 -28.01 -10.15 18.16
C ARG A 120 -29.24 -10.49 19.01
N PRO A 121 -29.97 -9.52 19.62
CA PRO A 121 -31.19 -9.83 20.37
C PRO A 121 -32.36 -10.34 19.52
N ARG A 122 -32.33 -10.10 18.19
CA ARG A 122 -33.35 -10.55 17.23
C ARG A 122 -32.97 -11.87 16.56
N LEU A 123 -31.76 -12.38 16.77
CA LEU A 123 -31.29 -13.69 16.29
C LEU A 123 -31.84 -14.81 17.19
N ASN A 124 -33.17 -14.99 17.17
CA ASN A 124 -33.88 -15.97 17.98
C ASN A 124 -34.08 -17.30 17.24
N ASP A 125 -34.51 -18.34 17.97
CA ASP A 125 -34.78 -19.67 17.41
C ASP A 125 -35.81 -19.64 16.26
N GLU A 126 -36.77 -18.71 16.31
CA GLU A 126 -37.76 -18.50 15.24
C GLU A 126 -37.10 -18.13 13.90
N LEU A 127 -36.10 -17.25 13.92
CA LEU A 127 -35.32 -16.90 12.74
C LEU A 127 -34.60 -18.13 12.19
N PHE A 128 -33.88 -18.87 13.05
CA PHE A 128 -33.13 -20.04 12.60
C PHE A 128 -34.05 -21.17 12.10
N ALA A 129 -35.26 -21.29 12.64
CA ALA A 129 -36.28 -22.21 12.12
C ALA A 129 -36.73 -21.79 10.71
N GLN A 130 -37.02 -20.51 10.49
CA GLN A 130 -37.33 -19.95 9.18
C GLN A 130 -36.20 -20.20 8.18
N LEU A 131 -34.95 -19.93 8.58
CA LEU A 131 -33.77 -20.11 7.74
C LEU A 131 -33.58 -21.57 7.33
N ARG A 132 -33.76 -22.53 8.25
CA ARG A 132 -33.71 -23.96 7.94
C ARG A 132 -34.83 -24.39 7.00
N PHE A 133 -36.03 -23.81 7.14
CA PHE A 133 -37.16 -24.08 6.26
C PHE A 133 -36.88 -23.63 4.82
N GLU A 134 -36.47 -22.38 4.63
CA GLU A 134 -36.10 -21.81 3.31
C GLU A 134 -34.98 -22.61 2.64
N LEU A 135 -33.93 -22.96 3.41
CA LEU A 135 -32.81 -23.75 2.92
C LEU A 135 -33.24 -25.18 2.54
N GLY A 136 -34.17 -25.77 3.30
CA GLY A 136 -34.81 -27.04 2.95
C GLY A 136 -35.56 -26.94 1.62
N GLN A 137 -36.39 -25.93 1.44
CA GLN A 137 -37.15 -25.71 0.21
C GLN A 137 -36.23 -25.54 -1.00
N LEU A 138 -35.15 -24.77 -0.88
CA LEU A 138 -34.14 -24.62 -1.93
C LEU A 138 -33.47 -25.96 -2.26
N ARG A 139 -33.03 -26.73 -1.26
CA ARG A 139 -32.40 -28.04 -1.47
C ARG A 139 -33.30 -29.04 -2.21
N PHE A 140 -34.58 -29.10 -1.84
CA PHE A 140 -35.53 -30.00 -2.49
C PHE A 140 -36.02 -29.50 -3.85
N SER A 141 -35.92 -28.19 -4.13
CA SER A 141 -36.24 -27.65 -5.45
C SER A 141 -35.16 -27.99 -6.48
N VAL A 142 -33.88 -27.91 -6.11
CA VAL A 142 -32.73 -28.22 -6.97
C VAL A 142 -32.70 -29.71 -7.35
N SER A 143 -32.98 -30.60 -6.40
CA SER A 143 -33.01 -32.04 -6.69
C SER A 143 -34.16 -32.47 -7.62
N LYS A 144 -35.22 -31.66 -7.75
CA LYS A 144 -36.30 -31.91 -8.71
C LYS A 144 -35.90 -31.57 -10.15
N THR A 145 -34.95 -30.65 -10.33
CA THR A 145 -34.48 -30.23 -11.67
C THR A 145 -33.33 -31.08 -12.19
N GLU A 146 -32.48 -31.64 -11.34
CA GLU A 146 -31.34 -32.49 -11.76
C GLU A 146 -31.78 -33.88 -12.28
N VAL A 147 -32.97 -34.36 -11.89
CA VAL A 147 -33.49 -35.68 -12.32
C VAL A 147 -34.15 -35.62 -13.71
N HIS A 148 -34.24 -34.45 -14.35
CA HIS A 148 -34.86 -34.27 -15.67
C HIS A 148 -33.89 -33.74 -16.75
N SER A 149 -32.59 -33.77 -16.49
CA SER A 149 -31.51 -33.46 -17.44
C SER A 149 -30.60 -34.65 -17.64
#